data_AF-A0A816U0S0-F1
#
_entry.id   AF-A0A816U0S0-F1
#
_cell.length_a   1.000
_cell.length_b   1.000
_cell.length_c   1.000
_cell.angle_alpha   90.00
_cell.angle_beta   90.00
_cell.angle_gamma   90.00
#
_symmetry.space_group_name_H-M   'P 1'
#
loop_
_entity.id
_entity.type
_entity.pdbx_description
1 polymer ?
#
loop_
_entity_poly.entity_id
_entity_poly.type
_entity_poly.pdbx_seq_one_letter_code
_entity_poly.pdbx_strand_id
1 'polypeptide(L)'
;MVAGGGASVIDADTVGDLGYASELGNYAEYSGAPNEEEVLQYARLVIDCATADPDGRKRALLIGGGIANFTDVAAIFNCIIRTLRKKETRLKSSRMHIYVRRGGPNYQNGLARMRALGEELGVPLEVYGPEATMTGICKRAIDCIMLPDA
;
A
#
# COMPACT_ATOMS: atom_id res chain seq x y z
N MET A 1 1.31 4.71 1.11
CA MET A 1 -0.14 5.04 1.13
C MET A 1 -0.72 4.56 2.46
N VAL A 2 -0.51 5.31 3.54
CA VAL A 2 -0.77 4.82 4.91
C VAL A 2 -1.95 5.58 5.50
N ALA A 3 -2.85 4.88 6.19
CA ALA A 3 -3.95 5.55 6.86
C ALA A 3 -3.68 5.86 8.33
N GLY A 4 -3.86 7.13 8.71
CA GLY A 4 -3.63 7.67 10.04
C GLY A 4 -2.23 8.28 10.19
N GLY A 5 -2.17 9.55 10.61
CA GLY A 5 -0.90 10.28 10.77
C GLY A 5 0.12 9.61 11.70
N GLY A 6 -0.32 9.04 12.83
CA GLY A 6 0.60 8.29 13.70
C GLY A 6 1.16 7.04 13.04
N ALA A 7 0.34 6.33 12.26
CA ALA A 7 0.78 5.12 11.57
C ALA A 7 1.73 5.44 10.41
N SER A 8 1.52 6.56 9.69
CA SER A 8 2.44 6.96 8.62
C SER A 8 3.82 7.34 9.14
N VAL A 9 3.91 8.00 10.31
CA VAL A 9 5.19 8.30 10.96
C VAL A 9 5.89 6.98 11.32
N ILE A 10 5.18 6.07 11.99
CA ILE A 10 5.76 4.80 12.43
C ILE A 10 6.23 3.93 11.25
N ASP A 11 5.49 3.90 10.14
CA ASP A 11 5.91 3.17 8.93
C ASP A 11 7.18 3.79 8.33
N ALA A 12 7.29 5.13 8.28
CA ALA A 12 8.47 5.83 7.77
C ALA A 12 9.69 5.65 8.70
N ASP A 13 9.50 5.78 10.02
CA ASP A 13 10.53 5.51 11.03
C ASP A 13 11.03 4.08 10.90
N THR A 14 10.14 3.10 10.73
CA THR A 14 10.54 1.70 10.57
C THR A 14 11.40 1.49 9.32
N VAL A 15 11.08 2.14 8.19
CA VAL A 15 11.91 2.07 6.98
C VAL A 15 13.29 2.69 7.24
N GLY A 16 13.33 3.80 7.98
CA GLY A 16 14.56 4.45 8.41
C GLY A 16 15.42 3.58 9.34
N ASP A 17 14.81 2.98 10.35
CA ASP A 17 15.45 2.08 11.32
C ASP A 17 16.01 0.82 10.66
N LEU A 18 15.38 0.36 9.57
CA LEU A 18 15.89 -0.73 8.76
C LEU A 18 17.07 -0.31 7.85
N GLY A 19 17.43 0.98 7.83
CA GLY A 19 18.57 1.52 7.07
C GLY A 19 18.25 2.00 5.66
N TYR A 20 16.97 2.13 5.30
CA TYR A 20 16.52 2.38 3.92
C TYR A 20 15.77 3.70 3.74
N ALA A 21 16.05 4.69 4.58
CA ALA A 21 15.45 6.03 4.47
C ALA A 21 15.64 6.65 3.07
N SER A 22 16.78 6.40 2.41
CA SER A 22 17.07 6.90 1.05
C SER A 22 16.21 6.28 -0.04
N GLU A 23 15.59 5.12 0.21
CA GLU A 23 14.69 4.44 -0.72
C GLU A 23 13.22 4.81 -0.49
N LEU A 24 12.92 5.61 0.54
CA LEU A 24 11.55 6.01 0.85
C LEU A 24 11.02 6.98 -0.22
N GLY A 25 10.11 6.49 -1.06
CA GLY A 25 9.57 7.28 -2.18
C GLY A 25 8.70 8.48 -1.76
N ASN A 26 8.00 8.39 -0.62
CA ASN A 26 7.23 9.49 -0.06
C ASN A 26 6.87 9.29 1.42
N TYR A 27 6.50 10.39 2.07
CA TYR A 27 5.76 10.41 3.33
C TYR A 27 4.40 11.08 3.09
N ALA A 28 3.31 10.32 3.24
CA ALA A 28 1.95 10.82 3.08
C ALA A 28 0.95 9.94 3.81
N GLU A 29 -0.17 10.54 4.22
CA GLU A 29 -1.24 9.85 4.92
C GLU A 29 -2.62 10.25 4.41
N TYR A 30 -3.62 9.45 4.80
CA TYR A 30 -5.04 9.81 4.74
C TYR A 30 -5.73 9.39 6.03
N SER A 31 -6.60 10.23 6.58
CA SER A 31 -7.29 9.96 7.85
C SER A 31 -8.59 10.75 7.97
N GLY A 32 -9.32 10.60 9.08
CA GLY A 32 -10.58 11.31 9.30
C GLY A 32 -11.79 10.76 8.54
N ALA A 33 -11.72 9.51 8.05
CA ALA A 33 -12.76 8.88 7.22
C ALA A 33 -13.07 9.70 5.96
N PRO A 34 -12.09 9.83 5.04
CA PRO A 34 -12.28 10.58 3.81
C PRO A 34 -13.38 9.97 2.94
N ASN A 35 -13.99 10.80 2.10
CA ASN A 35 -15.00 10.35 1.17
C ASN A 35 -14.39 9.62 -0.05
N GLU A 36 -15.23 9.00 -0.86
CA GLU A 36 -14.80 8.21 -2.02
C GLU A 36 -13.96 9.02 -3.02
N GLU A 37 -14.35 10.27 -3.31
CA GLU A 37 -13.64 11.11 -4.29
C GLU A 37 -12.23 11.45 -3.80
N GLU A 38 -12.08 11.83 -2.53
CA GLU A 38 -10.79 12.13 -1.91
C GLU A 38 -9.85 10.93 -1.99
N VAL A 39 -10.34 9.73 -1.67
CA VAL A 39 -9.54 8.49 -1.71
C VAL A 39 -9.14 8.15 -3.14
N LEU A 40 -10.04 8.30 -4.11
CA LEU A 40 -9.73 8.05 -5.52
C LEU A 40 -8.66 9.01 -6.04
N GLN A 41 -8.77 10.31 -5.73
CA GLN A 41 -7.80 11.33 -6.14
C GLN A 41 -6.43 11.07 -5.49
N TYR A 42 -6.41 10.83 -4.19
CA TYR A 42 -5.19 10.53 -3.45
C TYR A 42 -4.51 9.25 -3.95
N ALA A 43 -5.25 8.16 -4.10
CA ALA A 43 -4.72 6.89 -4.58
C ALA A 43 -4.15 7.02 -5.98
N ARG A 44 -4.84 7.75 -6.86
CA ARG A 44 -4.38 8.01 -8.24
C ARG A 44 -3.05 8.74 -8.24
N LEU A 45 -2.94 9.82 -7.45
CA LEU A 45 -1.72 10.63 -7.38
C LEU A 45 -0.54 9.82 -6.87
N VAL A 46 -0.71 9.10 -5.76
CA VAL A 46 0.37 8.27 -5.19
C VAL A 46 0.82 7.19 -6.18
N ILE A 47 -0.10 6.51 -6.85
CA ILE A 47 0.25 5.48 -7.84
C ILE A 47 0.91 6.09 -9.08
N ASP A 48 0.45 7.25 -9.53
CA ASP A 48 1.06 7.95 -10.67
C ASP A 48 2.51 8.38 -10.38
N CYS A 49 2.80 8.86 -9.16
CA CYS A 49 4.16 9.14 -8.72
C CYS A 49 5.00 7.86 -8.59
N ALA A 50 4.48 6.83 -7.92
CA ALA A 50 5.24 5.58 -7.66
C ALA A 50 5.60 4.80 -8.94
N THR A 51 4.82 5.01 -10.01
CA THR A 51 4.98 4.35 -11.32
C THR A 51 5.53 5.28 -12.41
N ALA A 52 6.02 6.47 -12.05
CA ALA A 52 6.70 7.37 -12.98
C ALA A 52 8.08 6.79 -13.37
N ASP A 53 8.48 6.99 -14.62
CA ASP A 53 9.83 6.71 -15.15
C ASP A 53 10.39 5.35 -14.69
N PRO A 54 9.84 4.22 -15.17
CA PRO A 54 10.30 2.90 -14.78
C PRO A 54 11.77 2.70 -15.18
N ASP A 55 12.60 2.35 -14.20
CA ASP A 55 14.06 2.20 -14.29
C ASP A 55 14.51 0.74 -14.25
N GLY A 56 13.57 -0.20 -14.39
CA GLY A 56 13.82 -1.64 -14.35
C GLY A 56 14.08 -2.21 -12.95
N ARG A 57 14.17 -1.38 -11.90
CA ARG A 57 14.26 -1.84 -10.51
C ARG A 57 12.90 -2.25 -9.98
N LYS A 58 12.87 -3.18 -9.01
CA LYS A 58 11.65 -3.50 -8.24
C LYS A 58 11.25 -2.29 -7.42
N ARG A 59 9.96 -2.09 -7.24
CA ARG A 59 9.40 -1.05 -6.37
C ARG A 59 8.36 -1.68 -5.45
N ALA A 60 8.22 -1.14 -4.24
CA ALA A 60 7.22 -1.60 -3.28
C ALA A 60 6.25 -0.46 -2.91
N LEU A 61 4.95 -0.75 -2.98
CA LEU A 61 3.89 0.13 -2.52
C LEU A 61 3.29 -0.41 -1.22
N LEU A 62 3.50 0.35 -0.14
CA LEU A 62 2.91 0.07 1.17
C LEU A 62 1.50 0.68 1.26
N ILE A 63 0.48 -0.16 1.40
CA ILE A 63 -0.90 0.23 1.69
C ILE A 63 -1.22 -0.18 3.13
N GLY A 64 -0.84 0.67 4.07
CA GLY A 64 -0.69 0.31 5.48
C GLY A 64 -1.58 1.06 6.47
N GLY A 65 -1.37 0.73 7.73
CA GLY A 65 -1.62 1.58 8.88
C GLY A 65 -2.29 0.86 10.05
N GLY A 66 -2.69 1.65 11.05
CA GLY A 66 -3.30 1.16 12.29
C GLY A 66 -4.67 0.50 12.11
N ILE A 67 -5.22 0.01 13.22
CA ILE A 67 -6.59 -0.49 13.27
C ILE A 67 -7.50 0.74 13.36
N ALA A 68 -8.34 0.97 12.34
CA ALA A 68 -9.21 2.14 12.31
C ALA A 68 -10.33 2.03 13.35
N ASN A 69 -10.70 3.16 13.98
CA ASN A 69 -11.82 3.21 14.92
C ASN A 69 -13.17 3.34 14.22
N PHE A 70 -13.25 4.17 13.18
CA PHE A 70 -14.52 4.54 12.52
C PHE A 70 -14.47 4.55 10.99
N THR A 71 -13.28 4.51 10.38
CA THR A 71 -13.14 4.45 8.92
C THR A 71 -13.59 3.10 8.38
N ASP A 72 -14.52 3.09 7.42
CA ASP A 72 -14.91 1.87 6.70
C ASP A 72 -13.79 1.42 5.76
N VAL A 73 -13.06 0.38 6.15
CA VAL A 73 -11.91 -0.12 5.39
C VAL A 73 -12.34 -0.71 4.04
N ALA A 74 -13.52 -1.33 3.95
CA ALA A 74 -13.98 -1.89 2.69
C ALA A 74 -14.32 -0.81 1.66
N ALA A 75 -14.93 0.29 2.10
CA ALA A 75 -15.23 1.43 1.23
C ALA A 75 -13.95 2.08 0.69
N ILE A 76 -12.98 2.34 1.56
CA ILE A 76 -11.66 2.86 1.16
C ILE A 76 -10.98 1.90 0.17
N PHE A 77 -10.94 0.61 0.49
CA PHE A 77 -10.23 -0.38 -0.34
C PHE A 77 -10.90 -0.56 -1.69
N ASN A 78 -12.22 -0.44 -1.80
CA ASN A 78 -12.89 -0.42 -3.10
C ASN A 78 -12.38 0.69 -4.01
N CYS A 79 -12.13 1.88 -3.46
CA CYS A 79 -11.59 3.01 -4.21
C CYS A 79 -10.16 2.73 -4.67
N ILE A 80 -9.31 2.24 -3.75
CA ILE A 80 -7.93 1.87 -4.05
C ILE A 80 -7.87 0.77 -5.13
N ILE A 81 -8.70 -0.28 -5.01
CA ILE A 81 -8.82 -1.38 -5.99
C ILE A 81 -9.19 -0.85 -7.37
N ARG A 82 -10.19 0.04 -7.46
CA ARG A 82 -10.58 0.67 -8.74
C ARG A 82 -9.43 1.45 -9.36
N THR A 83 -8.63 2.14 -8.55
CA THR A 83 -7.47 2.88 -9.04
C THR A 83 -6.35 1.93 -9.50
N LEU A 84 -6.06 0.88 -8.73
CA LEU A 84 -5.05 -0.13 -9.10
C LEU A 84 -5.40 -0.80 -10.43
N ARG A 85 -6.67 -1.21 -10.63
CA ARG A 85 -7.16 -1.75 -11.91
C ARG A 85 -6.90 -0.80 -13.08
N LYS A 86 -7.22 0.48 -12.93
CA LYS A 86 -6.98 1.49 -13.97
C LYS A 86 -5.49 1.73 -14.27
N LYS A 87 -4.59 1.31 -13.38
CA LYS A 87 -3.15 1.54 -13.47
C LYS A 87 -2.36 0.25 -13.69
N GLU A 88 -3.02 -0.87 -14.00
CA GLU A 88 -2.41 -2.19 -14.16
C GLU A 88 -1.14 -2.18 -15.01
N THR A 89 -1.21 -1.64 -16.24
CA THR A 89 -0.05 -1.57 -17.14
C THR A 89 1.12 -0.83 -16.50
N ARG A 90 0.87 0.30 -15.83
CA ARG A 90 1.92 1.09 -15.17
C ARG A 90 2.52 0.33 -14.00
N LEU A 91 1.69 -0.34 -13.19
CA LEU A 91 2.14 -1.17 -12.07
C LEU A 91 3.09 -2.27 -12.56
N LYS A 92 2.71 -2.99 -13.63
CA LYS A 92 3.55 -4.02 -14.26
C LYS A 92 4.85 -3.46 -14.82
N SER A 93 4.80 -2.41 -15.63
CA SER A 93 5.99 -1.79 -16.22
C SER A 93 6.98 -1.25 -15.17
N SER A 94 6.48 -0.82 -14.01
CA SER A 94 7.30 -0.37 -12.88
C SER A 94 7.77 -1.49 -11.94
N ARG A 95 7.49 -2.76 -12.27
CA ARG A 95 7.81 -3.93 -11.43
C ARG A 95 7.32 -3.78 -9.99
N MET A 96 6.12 -3.22 -9.84
CA MET A 96 5.54 -2.91 -8.54
C MET A 96 5.17 -4.17 -7.76
N HIS A 97 5.48 -4.19 -6.47
CA HIS A 97 5.03 -5.16 -5.50
C HIS A 97 4.19 -4.43 -4.45
N ILE A 98 3.06 -4.98 -4.05
CA ILE A 98 2.10 -4.29 -3.18
C ILE A 98 1.99 -5.05 -1.87
N TYR A 99 2.13 -4.33 -0.75
CA TYR A 99 2.00 -4.91 0.58
C TYR A 99 0.91 -4.19 1.35
N VAL A 100 -0.07 -4.95 1.81
CA VAL A 100 -1.26 -4.41 2.47
C VAL A 100 -1.32 -4.89 3.90
N ARG A 101 -1.48 -3.97 4.85
CA ARG A 101 -1.80 -4.30 6.24
C ARG A 101 -2.84 -3.32 6.77
N ARG A 102 -4.03 -3.82 7.13
CA ARG A 102 -5.07 -2.96 7.68
C ARG A 102 -6.04 -3.68 8.62
N GLY A 103 -6.58 -2.93 9.58
CA GLY A 103 -7.70 -3.32 10.43
C GLY A 103 -8.72 -2.19 10.59
N GLY A 104 -9.88 -2.49 11.17
CA GLY A 104 -10.95 -1.53 11.44
C GLY A 104 -12.31 -2.00 10.90
N PRO A 105 -13.35 -1.16 10.91
CA PRO A 105 -14.67 -1.53 10.38
C PRO A 105 -14.61 -2.12 8.97
N ASN A 106 -15.31 -3.25 8.77
CA ASN A 106 -15.42 -3.98 7.50
C ASN A 106 -14.10 -4.44 6.85
N TYR A 107 -12.99 -4.46 7.61
CA TYR A 107 -11.68 -4.77 7.04
C TYR A 107 -11.59 -6.16 6.40
N GLN A 108 -12.27 -7.18 6.93
CA GLN A 108 -12.21 -8.53 6.36
C GLN A 108 -12.66 -8.54 4.88
N ASN A 109 -13.75 -7.83 4.58
CA ASN A 109 -14.25 -7.68 3.21
C ASN A 109 -13.29 -6.90 2.33
N GLY A 110 -12.70 -5.81 2.86
CA GLY A 110 -11.68 -5.03 2.15
C GLY A 110 -10.45 -5.88 1.80
N LEU A 111 -9.91 -6.61 2.77
CA LEU A 111 -8.75 -7.48 2.58
C LEU A 111 -9.04 -8.64 1.62
N ALA A 112 -10.22 -9.26 1.71
CA ALA A 112 -10.61 -10.32 0.80
C ALA A 112 -10.64 -9.84 -0.67
N ARG A 113 -11.21 -8.65 -0.92
CA ARG A 113 -11.23 -8.04 -2.27
C ARG A 113 -9.82 -7.69 -2.75
N MET A 114 -8.96 -7.22 -1.86
CA MET A 114 -7.58 -6.88 -2.19
C MET A 114 -6.74 -8.12 -2.54
N ARG A 115 -6.99 -9.27 -1.88
CA ARG A 115 -6.36 -10.56 -2.24
C ARG A 115 -6.79 -11.01 -3.63
N ALA A 116 -8.09 -10.97 -3.92
CA ALA A 116 -8.62 -11.34 -5.24
C ALA A 116 -8.05 -10.46 -6.37
N LEU A 117 -7.76 -9.18 -6.07
CA LEU A 117 -7.15 -8.27 -7.04
C LEU A 117 -5.73 -8.69 -7.45
N GLY A 118 -4.92 -9.25 -6.54
CA GLY A 118 -3.54 -9.67 -6.85
C GLY A 118 -3.51 -10.68 -7.99
N GLU A 119 -4.36 -11.70 -7.91
CA GLU A 119 -4.55 -12.72 -8.94
C GLU A 119 -5.08 -12.12 -10.26
N GLU A 120 -6.04 -11.21 -10.17
CA GLU A 120 -6.62 -10.53 -11.33
C GLU A 120 -5.59 -9.71 -12.11
N LEU A 121 -4.78 -8.92 -11.41
CA LEU A 121 -3.81 -8.03 -12.05
C LEU A 121 -2.54 -8.77 -12.47
N GLY A 122 -2.20 -9.92 -11.88
CA GLY A 122 -0.88 -10.54 -12.04
C GLY A 122 0.25 -9.63 -11.53
N VAL A 123 -0.05 -8.84 -10.48
CA VAL A 123 0.91 -7.99 -9.76
C VAL A 123 1.11 -8.61 -8.38
N PRO A 124 2.36 -8.85 -7.93
CA PRO A 124 2.61 -9.41 -6.60
C PRO A 124 1.95 -8.56 -5.51
N LEU A 125 1.02 -9.15 -4.78
CA LEU A 125 0.20 -8.44 -3.81
C LEU A 125 -0.01 -9.33 -2.58
N GLU A 126 0.56 -8.93 -1.45
CA GLU A 126 0.41 -9.63 -0.18
C GLU A 126 -0.49 -8.86 0.79
N VAL A 127 -1.41 -9.55 1.47
CA VAL A 127 -2.46 -8.92 2.29
C VAL A 127 -2.54 -9.51 3.69
N TYR A 128 -2.40 -8.62 4.67
CA TYR A 128 -2.34 -8.93 6.09
C TYR A 128 -3.40 -8.15 6.87
N GLY A 129 -3.94 -8.77 7.91
CA GLY A 129 -4.88 -8.16 8.83
C GLY A 129 -4.25 -7.76 10.18
N PRO A 130 -5.11 -7.55 11.20
CA PRO A 130 -4.69 -7.21 12.57
C PRO A 130 -3.81 -8.26 13.25
N GLU A 131 -3.82 -9.51 12.77
CA GLU A 131 -2.97 -10.59 13.26
C GLU A 131 -1.48 -10.38 13.00
N ALA A 132 -1.13 -9.56 12.00
CA ALA A 132 0.25 -9.15 11.74
C ALA A 132 0.59 -7.84 12.47
N THR A 133 1.87 -7.68 12.82
CA THR A 133 2.39 -6.40 13.31
C THR A 133 2.16 -5.30 12.27
N MET A 134 1.88 -4.07 12.71
CA MET A 134 1.55 -2.96 11.81
C MET A 134 2.64 -2.74 10.76
N THR A 135 3.89 -2.72 11.20
CA THR A 135 5.07 -2.43 10.39
C THR A 135 5.71 -3.67 9.77
N GLY A 136 5.11 -4.86 9.96
CA GLY A 136 5.65 -6.11 9.40
C GLY A 136 5.74 -6.10 7.87
N ILE A 137 4.91 -5.31 7.21
CA ILE A 137 4.97 -5.11 5.76
C ILE A 137 6.17 -4.26 5.31
N CYS A 138 6.73 -3.40 6.16
CA CYS A 138 7.90 -2.59 5.82
C CYS A 138 9.12 -3.49 5.57
N LYS A 139 9.36 -4.46 6.46
CA LYS A 139 10.47 -5.42 6.29
C LYS A 139 10.30 -6.25 5.01
N ARG A 140 9.10 -6.78 4.74
CA ARG A 140 8.86 -7.55 3.52
C ARG A 140 9.03 -6.75 2.23
N ALA A 141 8.61 -5.49 2.23
CA ALA A 141 8.83 -4.60 1.10
C ALA A 141 10.33 -4.32 0.87
N ILE A 142 11.10 -4.10 1.93
CA ILE A 142 12.56 -3.91 1.85
C ILE A 142 13.24 -5.18 1.32
N ASP A 143 12.92 -6.34 1.89
CA ASP A 143 13.46 -7.62 1.42
C ASP A 143 13.16 -7.82 -0.08
N CYS A 144 11.96 -7.45 -0.54
CA CYS A 144 11.58 -7.54 -1.94
C CYS A 144 12.42 -6.64 -2.88
N ILE A 145 12.64 -5.38 -2.52
CA ILE A 145 13.36 -4.44 -3.40
C ILE A 145 14.88 -4.65 -3.37
N MET A 146 15.40 -5.24 -2.29
CA MET A 146 16.84 -5.46 -2.11
C MET A 146 17.30 -6.84 -2.57
N LEU A 147 16.44 -7.86 -2.50
CA LEU A 147 16.82 -9.20 -2.92
C LEU A 147 16.75 -9.32 -4.45
N PRO A 148 17.81 -9.89 -5.08
CA PRO A 148 17.81 -10.16 -6.51
C PRO A 148 16.65 -11.10 -6.88
N ASP A 149 16.24 -11.08 -8.16
CA ASP A 149 15.36 -12.12 -8.68
C ASP A 149 16.04 -13.48 -8.51
N ALA A 150 15.30 -14.45 -7.97
CA ALA A 150 15.75 -15.83 -7.82
C ALA A 150 15.84 -16.53 -9.18
#